data_AF-A0A1W9P1D1-F1
#
_entry.id   AF-A0A1W9P1D1-F1
#
_cell.length_a   1.000
_cell.length_b   1.000
_cell.length_c   1.000
_cell.angle_alpha   90.00
_cell.angle_beta   90.00
_cell.angle_gamma   90.00
#
_symmetry.space_group_name_H-M   'P 1'
#
loop_
_entity.id
_entity.type
_entity.pdbx_description
1 polymer ?
#
loop_
_entity_poly.entity_id
_entity_poly.type
_entity_poly.pdbx_seq_one_letter_code
_entity_poly.pdbx_strand_id
1 'polypeptide(L)' 'MIKPKAVLALFLGWLIPGLGHLSLKKYARGAIFFSCIALMTLLGFLMEGRVYSFETQNPLTILAFFS' A
#
# COMPACT_ATOMS: atom_id res chain seq x y z
N MET A 1 -31.99 -0.23 -4.06
CA MET A 1 -31.83 0.04 -2.61
C MET A 1 -30.42 -0.38 -2.20
N ILE A 2 -29.52 0.58 -2.02
CA ILE A 2 -28.11 0.30 -1.69
C ILE A 2 -28.07 -0.13 -0.23
N LYS A 3 -27.57 -1.34 0.06
CA LYS A 3 -27.51 -1.83 1.44
C LYS A 3 -26.42 -1.02 2.17
N PRO A 4 -26.72 -0.37 3.32
CA PRO A 4 -25.77 0.51 4.01
C PRO A 4 -24.47 -0.21 4.42
N LYS A 5 -24.53 -1.53 4.63
CA LYS A 5 -23.36 -2.39 4.91
C LYS A 5 -22.35 -2.44 3.75
N ALA A 6 -22.80 -2.27 2.51
CA ALA A 6 -21.92 -2.28 1.33
C ALA A 6 -21.12 -0.98 1.22
N VAL A 7 -21.74 0.16 1.53
CA VAL A 7 -21.07 1.47 1.55
C VAL A 7 -20.00 1.49 2.65
N LEU A 8 -20.33 0.97 3.84
CA LEU A 8 -19.35 0.85 4.92
C LEU A 8 -18.15 -0.01 4.50
N ALA A 9 -18.39 -1.16 3.87
CA ALA A 9 -17.31 -2.05 3.41
C ALA A 9 -16.42 -1.39 2.34
N LEU A 10 -16.98 -0.50 1.50
CA LEU A 10 -16.22 0.27 0.52
C LEU A 10 -15.30 1.29 1.22
N PHE A 11 -15.83 2.07 2.16
CA PHE A 11 -15.05 3.05 2.93
C PHE A 11 -13.97 2.37 3.79
N LEU A 12 -14.31 1.26 4.46
CA LEU A 12 -13.37 0.48 5.26
C LEU A 12 -12.29 -0.19 4.41
N GLY A 13 -12.65 -0.69 3.22
CA GLY A 13 -11.69 -1.27 2.27
C GLY A 13 -10.78 -0.23 1.61
N TRP A 14 -11.24 1.02 1.47
CA TRP A 14 -10.42 2.14 1.02
C TRP A 14 -9.44 2.56 2.10
N LEU A 15 -9.91 2.76 3.34
CA LEU A 15 -9.08 3.27 4.44
C LEU A 15 -7.98 2.28 4.83
N ILE A 16 -8.33 0.99 4.91
CA ILE A 16 -7.39 -0.09 5.19
C ILE A 16 -7.62 -1.20 4.16
N PRO A 17 -6.67 -1.43 3.25
CA PRO A 17 -6.83 -2.43 2.21
C PRO A 17 -6.96 -3.82 2.87
N GLY A 18 -8.11 -4.45 2.65
CA GLY A 18 -8.49 -5.74 3.25
C GLY A 18 -9.58 -5.67 4.34
N LEU A 19 -9.89 -4.50 4.90
CA LEU A 19 -10.87 -4.36 6.00
C LEU A 19 -12.33 -4.46 5.53
N GLY A 20 -12.62 -4.12 4.27
CA GLY A 20 -13.92 -4.38 3.66
C GLY A 20 -14.29 -5.87 3.60
N HIS A 21 -13.30 -6.78 3.62
CA HIS A 21 -13.53 -8.23 3.65
C HIS A 21 -13.74 -8.79 5.06
N LEU A 22 -13.18 -8.12 6.08
CA LEU A 22 -13.48 -8.39 7.49
C LEU A 22 -14.97 -8.12 7.80
N SER A 23 -15.56 -7.06 7.25
CA SER A 23 -17.00 -6.77 7.39
C SER A 23 -17.92 -7.80 6.73
N LEU A 24 -17.41 -8.59 5.78
CA LEU A 24 -18.14 -9.66 5.08
C LEU A 24 -17.92 -11.06 5.69
N LYS A 25 -17.26 -11.17 6.86
CA LYS A 25 -16.78 -12.44 7.46
C LYS A 25 -15.84 -13.26 6.57
N LYS A 26 -15.28 -12.66 5.52
CA LYS A 26 -14.32 -13.31 4.60
C LYS A 26 -12.89 -13.00 5.04
N TYR A 27 -12.56 -13.42 6.26
CA TYR A 27 -11.29 -13.13 6.93
C TYR A 27 -10.07 -13.56 6.12
N ALA A 28 -10.13 -14.72 5.46
CA ALA A 28 -9.04 -15.23 4.64
C ALA A 28 -8.62 -14.25 3.53
N ARG A 29 -9.58 -13.65 2.83
CA ARG A 29 -9.27 -12.71 1.74
C ARG A 29 -8.73 -11.39 2.28
N GLY A 30 -9.29 -10.89 3.38
CA GLY A 30 -8.78 -9.68 4.06
C GLY A 30 -7.34 -9.86 4.54
N ALA A 31 -7.02 -11.01 5.13
CA ALA A 31 -5.68 -11.35 5.59
C ALA A 31 -4.67 -11.42 4.44
N ILE A 32 -5.03 -12.02 3.30
CA ILE A 32 -4.13 -12.09 2.14
C ILE A 32 -3.77 -10.69 1.63
N PHE A 33 -4.75 -9.82 1.41
CA PHE A 33 -4.50 -8.47 0.91
C PHE A 33 -3.69 -7.62 1.89
N PHE A 34 -4.02 -7.71 3.18
CA PHE A 34 -3.26 -7.01 4.22
C PHE A 34 -1.81 -7.51 4.28
N SER A 35 -1.62 -8.83 4.29
CA SER A 35 -0.27 -9.43 4.30
C SER A 35 0.54 -9.08 3.06
N CYS A 36 -0.06 -9.05 1.86
CA CYS A 36 0.65 -8.61 0.65
C CYS A 36 1.16 -7.17 0.78
N ILE A 37 0.31 -6.24 1.23
CA ILE A 37 0.70 -4.83 1.33
C ILE A 37 1.70 -4.61 2.46
N ALA A 38 1.51 -5.28 3.59
CA ALA A 38 2.46 -5.28 4.70
C ALA A 38 3.82 -5.80 4.23
N LEU A 39 3.87 -6.93 3.52
CA LEU A 39 5.11 -7.50 2.99
C LEU A 39 5.77 -6.58 1.95
N MET A 40 5.01 -6.02 1.01
CA MET A 40 5.56 -5.08 0.02
C MET A 40 6.16 -3.84 0.70
N THR A 41 5.51 -3.32 1.73
CA THR A 41 6.01 -2.19 2.52
C THR A 41 7.28 -2.58 3.28
N LEU A 42 7.29 -3.74 3.93
CA LEU A 42 8.43 -4.22 4.71
C LEU A 42 9.63 -4.49 3.81
N LEU A 43 9.41 -5.12 2.66
CA LEU A 43 10.45 -5.37 1.66
C LEU A 43 11.00 -4.04 1.11
N GLY A 44 10.14 -3.07 0.81
CA GLY A 44 10.58 -1.73 0.41
C GLY A 44 11.44 -1.03 1.47
N PHE A 45 11.08 -1.18 2.75
CA PHE A 45 11.88 -0.65 3.86
C PHE A 45 13.23 -1.38 4.02
N LEU A 46 13.23 -2.71 3.91
CA LEU A 46 14.43 -3.55 3.99
C LEU A 46 15.39 -3.33 2.82
N MET A 47 14.88 -2.91 1.66
CA MET A 47 15.70 -2.63 0.49
C MET A 47 16.55 -1.36 0.63
N GLU A 48 16.43 -0.62 1.74
CA GLU A 48 17.20 0.59 2.06
C GLU A 48 17.42 1.46 0.82
N GLY A 49 16.31 1.72 0.11
CA GLY A 49 16.33 2.45 -1.16
C GLY A 49 17.16 3.70 -1.00
N ARG A 50 18.20 3.84 -1.85
CA ARG A 50 19.10 4.98 -1.83
C ARG A 50 18.29 6.24 -2.10
N VAL A 51 18.01 7.02 -1.05
CA VAL A 51 17.41 8.35 -1.20
C VAL A 51 18.51 9.27 -1.73
N TYR A 52 18.58 9.43 -3.04
CA TYR A 52 19.52 10.33 -3.68
C TYR A 52 19.12 11.78 -3.36
N SER A 53 20.06 12.61 -2.95
CA SER A 53 19.83 14.05 -2.82
C SER A 53 19.83 14.69 -4.20
N PHE A 54 19.06 15.78 -4.37
CA PHE A 54 19.03 16.52 -5.62
C PHE A 54 20.36 17.28 -5.83
N GLU A 55 21.32 16.58 -6.40
CA GLU A 55 22.69 17.04 -6.68
C GLU A 55 22.83 17.35 -8.17
N THR A 56 22.99 18.63 -8.52
CA THR A 56 23.08 19.09 -9.92
C THR A 56 24.47 18.93 -10.53
N GLN A 57 25.48 18.61 -9.73
CA GLN A 57 26.86 18.48 -10.20
C GLN A 57 27.11 17.17 -10.95
N ASN A 58 26.29 16.15 -10.71
CA ASN A 58 26.41 14.85 -11.36
C ASN A 58 25.08 14.45 -12.02
N PRO A 59 25.01 14.42 -13.37
CA PRO A 59 23.76 14.15 -14.08
C PRO A 59 23.16 12.76 -13.77
N LEU A 60 24.01 11.79 -13.39
CA LEU A 60 23.58 10.47 -12.92
C LEU A 60 22.74 10.55 -11.64
N THR A 61 23.03 11.49 -10.74
CA THR A 61 22.31 11.63 -9.47
C THR A 61 20.93 12.27 -9.68
N ILE A 62 20.79 13.18 -10.66
CA ILE A 62 19.48 13.72 -11.07
C ILE A 62 18.58 12.59 -11.58
N LEU A 63 19.09 11.74 -12.46
CA LEU A 63 18.33 10.60 -12.99
C LEU A 63 17.92 9.62 -11.89
N ALA A 64 18.83 9.34 -10.95
CA ALA A 64 18.57 8.47 -9.82
C ALA A 64 17.55 9.05 -8.80
N PHE A 65 17.38 10.37 -8.74
CA PHE A 65 16.35 11.02 -7.93
C PHE A 65 14.93 10.82 -8.49
N PHE A 66 14.78 10.71 -9.81
CA PHE A 66 13.49 10.51 -10.47
C PHE A 66 13.11 9.04 -10.66
N SER A 67 14.00 8.11 -10.33
CA SER A 67 13.77 6.66 -10.39
C SER A 67 13.23 6.11 -9.08
#